data_AF-A0A963MFX9-F1
#
_entry.id   AF-A0A963MFX9-F1
#
_cell.length_a   1.000
_cell.length_b   1.000
_cell.length_c   1.000
_cell.angle_alpha   90.00
_cell.angle_beta   90.00
_cell.angle_gamma   90.00
#
_symmetry.space_group_name_H-M   'P 1'
#
loop_
_entity.id
_entity.type
_entity.pdbx_description
1 polymer ?
#
loop_
_entity_poly.entity_id
_entity_poly.type
_entity_poly.pdbx_seq_one_letter_code
_entity_poly.pdbx_strand_id
1 'polypeptide(L)' 'INAQNCLHCKTCDIKDPTQNINWVTPEGGGGPNYPNM' A
#
# COMPACT_ATOMS: atom_id res chain seq x y z
N ILE A 1 -6.44 -3.03 -8.61
CA ILE A 1 -5.18 -2.70 -7.89
C ILE A 1 -4.24 -3.88 -8.05
N ASN A 2 -2.99 -3.66 -8.44
CA ASN A 2 -1.97 -4.71 -8.40
C ASN A 2 -1.21 -4.62 -7.06
N ALA A 3 -1.58 -5.46 -6.10
CA ALA A 3 -1.05 -5.40 -4.73
C ALA A 3 0.42 -5.82 -4.62
N GLN A 4 0.95 -6.60 -5.58
CA GLN A 4 2.36 -7.02 -5.60
C GLN A 4 3.32 -5.84 -5.81
N ASN A 5 2.85 -4.76 -6.45
CA ASN A 5 3.60 -3.53 -6.66
C ASN A 5 3.26 -2.45 -5.61
N CYS A 6 2.61 -2.80 -4.50
CA CYS A 6 2.22 -1.82 -3.48
C CYS A 6 3.46 -1.28 -2.74
N LEU A 7 3.59 0.04 -2.66
CA LEU A 7 4.70 0.70 -1.95
C LEU A 7 4.39 1.01 -0.46
N HIS A 8 3.22 0.58 0.02
CA HIS A 8 2.77 0.74 1.40
C HIS A 8 2.67 2.20 1.87
N CYS A 9 2.53 3.15 0.95
CA CYS A 9 2.44 4.58 1.24
C CYS A 9 1.04 5.06 1.71
N LYS A 10 0.02 4.19 1.66
CA LYS A 10 -1.39 4.48 1.99
C LYS A 10 -2.07 5.58 1.19
N THR A 11 -1.45 6.13 0.14
CA THR A 11 -2.05 7.21 -0.66
C THR A 11 -3.39 6.81 -1.28
N CYS A 12 -3.53 5.57 -1.74
CA CYS A 12 -4.78 5.09 -2.33
C CYS A 12 -5.96 5.02 -1.33
N ASP A 13 -5.67 4.85 -0.04
CA ASP A 13 -6.67 4.85 1.04
C ASP A 13 -7.09 6.28 1.42
N ILE A 14 -6.12 7.19 1.50
CA ILE A 14 -6.31 8.57 1.96
C ILE A 14 -6.85 9.49 0.86
N LYS A 15 -6.41 9.28 -0.39
CA LYS A 15 -6.66 10.19 -1.51
C LYS A 15 -7.71 9.68 -2.49
N ASP A 16 -8.36 8.55 -2.21
CA ASP A 16 -9.52 8.15 -2.97
C ASP A 16 -10.72 9.05 -2.60
N PRO A 17 -11.21 9.92 -3.51
CA PRO A 17 -12.34 10.81 -3.24
C PRO A 17 -13.65 10.06 -2.99
N THR A 18 -13.71 8.79 -3.38
CA THR A 18 -14.89 7.93 -3.26
C THR A 18 -14.81 6.93 -2.11
N GLN A 19 -13.66 6.85 -1.41
CA GLN A 19 -13.39 5.86 -0.36
C GLN A 19 -13.77 4.42 -0.73
N ASN A 20 -13.57 4.05 -1.99
CA ASN A 20 -13.77 2.69 -2.50
C ASN A 20 -12.61 1.75 -2.18
N ILE A 21 -11.46 2.29 -1.77
CA ILE A 21 -10.26 1.52 -1.44
C ILE A 21 -10.06 1.51 0.07
N ASN A 22 -10.02 0.31 0.66
CA ASN A 22 -9.62 0.10 2.05
C ASN A 22 -8.25 -0.61 2.07
N TRP A 23 -7.22 0.06 2.54
CA TRP A 23 -5.87 -0.51 2.64
C TRP A 23 -5.71 -1.31 3.94
N VAL A 24 -5.27 -2.56 3.81
CA VAL A 24 -4.93 -3.42 4.94
C VAL A 24 -3.47 -3.84 4.87
N THR A 25 -2.82 -3.98 6.03
CA THR A 25 -1.45 -4.45 6.11
C THR A 25 -1.37 -5.88 5.57
N PRO A 26 -0.51 -6.17 4.58
CA PRO A 26 -0.32 -7.53 4.09
C PRO A 26 0.44 -8.40 5.10
N GLU A 27 0.54 -9.68 4.80
CA GLU A 27 1.32 -10.65 5.58
C GLU A 27 2.78 -10.18 5.78
N GLY A 28 3.35 -10.48 6.95
CA GLY A 28 4.68 -10.00 7.33
C GLY A 28 5.77 -10.40 6.33
N GLY A 29 6.56 -9.42 5.86
CA GLY A 29 7.57 -9.61 4.81
C GLY A 29 7.10 -9.21 3.41
N GLY A 30 5.81 -8.92 3.22
CA GLY A 30 5.31 -8.28 1.99
C GLY A 30 5.63 -6.79 1.98
N GLY A 31 6.01 -6.26 0.81
CA GLY A 31 6.24 -4.83 0.61
C GLY A 31 7.65 -4.47 0.16
N PRO A 32 7.89 -3.18 -0.09
CA PRO A 32 9.18 -2.69 -0.56
C PRO A 32 10.27 -2.83 0.52
N ASN A 33 11.43 -3.34 0.11
CA ASN A 33 12.64 -3.32 0.92
C ASN A 33 13.39 -2.02 0.64
N TYR A 34 13.58 -1.21 1.68
CA TYR A 34 14.27 0.08 1.61
C TYR A 34 15.63 -0.02 2.34
N PRO A 35 16.67 -0.62 1.72
CA PRO A 35 17.96 -0.83 2.39
C PRO A 35 18.77 0.46 2.61
N ASN A 36 18.42 1.56 1.94
CA ASN A 36 19.16 2.83 1.97
C ASN A 36 18.22 4.05 2.12
N MET A 37 17.01 3.85 2.64
CA MET A 37 16.02 4.92 2.82
C MET A 37 15.77 5.20 4.28
#